data_AF-A0ABD5NKA7-F1
#
_entry.id   AF-A0ABD5NKA7-F1
#
_cell.length_a   1.000
_cell.length_b   1.000
_cell.length_c   1.000
_cell.angle_alpha   90.00
_cell.angle_beta   90.00
_cell.angle_gamma   90.00
#
_symmetry.space_group_name_H-M   'P 1'
#
loop_
_entity.id
_entity.type
_entity.pdbx_description
1 polymer ?
#
loop_
_entity_poly.entity_id
_entity_poly.type
_entity_poly.pdbx_seq_one_letter_code
_entity_poly.pdbx_strand_id
1 'polypeptide(L)'
;MIRPDPPAPDTPPTPVDESSVSRRVPATVAAAALAILLTLGVVATPVEATTAAERSNQTILVGDATTTPGQGASVDVVLTDAPDGLAGYELTLTLEGDGVASIQGVSYPSEFGLTSNPVVGPEGRSITVEAADVEDEIVAGDRDVTLVTIDVTGHEPGETSLSVTGARLDADGGDAIDVSDEDGTIAVGGEDADGELDDRDTPAESELPGFGPIAALTALGWAGWRRYDGTATEPIGGSSVPGSPFRSHVAPGRSKTPQPADRTERGDESR
;
A
#
# COMPACT_ATOMS: atom_id res chain seq x y z
N MET A 1 29.42 5.01 65.07
CA MET A 1 28.59 5.44 63.93
C MET A 1 27.17 5.02 64.21
N ILE A 2 26.29 5.96 64.54
CA ILE A 2 24.88 5.73 64.90
C ILE A 2 24.05 6.05 63.65
N ARG A 3 23.25 5.10 63.18
CA ARG A 3 22.28 5.30 62.09
C ARG A 3 21.01 5.98 62.67
N PRO A 4 20.43 6.99 62.00
CA PRO A 4 19.15 7.56 62.41
C PRO A 4 17.97 6.63 62.05
N ASP A 5 16.97 6.62 62.93
CA ASP A 5 15.69 5.90 62.79
C ASP A 5 14.81 6.49 61.67
N PRO A 6 13.97 5.67 61.00
CA PRO A 6 12.96 6.14 60.06
C PRO A 6 11.70 6.71 60.75
N PRO A 7 10.99 7.68 60.14
CA PRO A 7 9.76 8.24 60.70
C PRO A 7 8.57 7.27 60.59
N ALA A 8 7.64 7.38 61.55
CA ALA A 8 6.43 6.59 61.68
C ALA A 8 5.35 6.93 60.62
N PRO A 9 4.44 6.00 60.27
CA PRO A 9 3.36 6.24 59.33
C PRO A 9 2.19 7.06 59.93
N ASP A 10 1.65 7.95 59.10
CA ASP A 10 0.47 8.79 59.36
C ASP A 10 -0.79 7.97 59.66
N THR A 11 -1.54 8.43 60.66
CA THR A 11 -2.82 7.84 61.08
C THR A 11 -3.98 8.44 60.27
N PRO A 12 -4.90 7.64 59.69
CA PRO A 12 -6.09 8.18 59.05
C PRO A 12 -7.12 8.70 60.07
N PRO A 13 -7.92 9.72 59.74
CA PRO A 13 -8.94 10.24 60.64
C PRO A 13 -10.13 9.28 60.82
N THR A 14 -10.62 9.25 62.04
CA THR A 14 -11.82 8.51 62.51
C THR A 14 -13.11 8.98 61.81
N PRO A 15 -14.02 8.08 61.42
CA PRO A 15 -15.39 8.46 61.03
C PRO A 15 -16.20 8.87 62.27
N VAL A 16 -16.90 9.99 62.17
CA VAL A 16 -17.89 10.42 63.16
C VAL A 16 -19.19 9.64 62.94
N ASP A 17 -19.61 8.92 63.99
CA ASP A 17 -20.91 8.27 64.12
C ASP A 17 -21.91 9.28 64.66
N GLU A 18 -22.98 9.57 63.92
CA GLU A 18 -24.18 10.20 64.48
C GLU A 18 -25.43 9.44 64.04
N SER A 19 -25.79 8.43 64.83
CA SER A 19 -27.13 7.85 64.83
C SER A 19 -28.01 8.50 65.90
N SER A 20 -29.25 8.83 65.51
CA SER A 20 -30.48 8.85 66.34
C SER A 20 -31.03 10.20 66.84
N VAL A 21 -32.05 10.73 66.15
CA VAL A 21 -33.28 11.20 66.82
C VAL A 21 -34.51 10.81 65.99
N SER A 22 -35.22 9.78 66.46
CA SER A 22 -36.56 9.42 66.02
C SER A 22 -37.58 10.30 66.75
N ARG A 23 -38.43 11.06 66.03
CA ARG A 23 -39.68 11.62 66.57
C ARG A 23 -40.84 11.38 65.61
N ARG A 24 -41.92 10.83 66.17
CA ARG A 24 -43.17 10.45 65.52
C ARG A 24 -44.11 11.66 65.28
N VAL A 25 -44.91 11.53 64.21
CA VAL A 25 -45.93 12.41 63.60
C VAL A 25 -47.13 12.73 64.53
N PRO A 26 -47.97 13.75 64.25
CA PRO A 26 -49.17 13.50 63.42
C PRO A 26 -49.61 14.65 62.47
N ALA A 27 -50.46 14.25 61.51
CA ALA A 27 -50.97 14.99 60.35
C ALA A 27 -52.05 16.07 60.64
N THR A 28 -52.22 17.05 59.73
CA THR A 28 -53.52 17.40 59.09
C THR A 28 -53.39 18.53 58.02
N VAL A 29 -53.80 18.20 56.79
CA VAL A 29 -54.66 18.92 55.80
C VAL A 29 -54.67 20.46 55.74
N ALA A 30 -54.36 21.05 54.57
CA ALA A 30 -55.28 21.84 53.71
C ALA A 30 -54.55 22.83 52.77
N ALA A 31 -55.15 23.03 51.58
CA ALA A 31 -54.70 23.73 50.38
C ALA A 31 -54.47 25.25 50.49
N ALA A 32 -53.59 25.80 49.62
CA ALA A 32 -53.91 26.86 48.65
C ALA A 32 -52.68 27.28 47.81
N ALA A 33 -52.94 27.66 46.56
CA ALA A 33 -52.01 27.87 45.45
C ALA A 33 -51.28 29.23 45.44
N LEU A 34 -50.10 29.29 44.78
CA LEU A 34 -49.83 30.01 43.51
C LEU A 34 -48.34 30.47 43.37
N ALA A 35 -47.69 30.01 42.29
CA ALA A 35 -46.63 30.65 41.49
C ALA A 35 -45.17 30.82 42.03
N ILE A 36 -44.20 30.03 41.47
CA ILE A 36 -43.08 30.45 40.56
C ILE A 36 -41.87 29.46 40.57
N LEU A 37 -41.56 28.97 39.36
CA LEU A 37 -40.30 28.48 38.73
C LEU A 37 -39.39 27.35 39.30
N LEU A 38 -39.23 26.32 38.45
CA LEU A 38 -38.02 25.57 38.06
C LEU A 38 -37.27 24.71 39.10
N THR A 39 -37.52 23.39 39.08
CA THR A 39 -36.47 22.38 38.88
C THR A 39 -37.02 21.14 38.18
N LEU A 40 -36.13 20.56 37.39
CA LEU A 40 -36.32 19.65 36.27
C LEU A 40 -36.36 18.20 36.76
N GLY A 41 -37.52 17.54 36.67
CA GLY A 41 -37.63 16.10 36.85
C GLY A 41 -37.41 15.38 35.53
N VAL A 42 -36.14 15.17 35.14
CA VAL A 42 -35.81 14.21 34.08
C VAL A 42 -35.64 12.86 34.73
N VAL A 43 -36.61 11.97 34.49
CA VAL A 43 -36.41 10.53 34.68
C VAL A 43 -35.46 10.10 33.56
N ALA A 44 -34.22 9.76 33.92
CA ALA A 44 -33.29 9.14 33.00
C ALA A 44 -33.76 7.70 32.77
N THR A 45 -34.51 7.48 31.69
CA THR A 45 -34.59 6.13 31.12
C THR A 45 -33.20 5.78 30.60
N PRO A 46 -32.64 4.59 30.89
CA PRO A 46 -31.46 4.14 30.16
C PRO A 46 -31.88 4.02 28.70
N VAL A 47 -31.48 4.99 27.89
CA VAL A 47 -31.28 4.75 26.46
C VAL A 47 -30.13 3.76 26.44
N GLU A 48 -30.45 2.49 26.23
CA GLU A 48 -29.49 1.57 25.66
C GLU A 48 -29.19 2.14 24.28
N ALA A 49 -28.11 2.93 24.22
CA ALA A 49 -27.50 3.28 22.96
C ALA A 49 -26.99 1.96 22.37
N THR A 50 -27.87 1.27 21.63
CA THR A 50 -27.40 0.35 20.62
C THR A 50 -26.78 1.23 19.56
N THR A 51 -25.51 1.59 19.74
CA THR A 51 -24.66 1.98 18.62
C THR A 51 -24.49 0.70 17.81
N ALA A 52 -25.42 0.48 16.88
CA ALA A 52 -25.04 -0.26 15.68
C ALA A 52 -23.90 0.57 15.08
N ALA A 53 -22.67 0.10 15.25
CA ALA A 53 -21.56 0.59 14.46
C ALA A 53 -22.03 0.44 13.01
N GLU A 54 -22.25 1.57 12.33
CA GLU A 54 -22.26 1.53 10.89
C GLU A 54 -20.88 1.00 10.54
N ARG A 55 -20.80 -0.26 10.10
CA ARG A 55 -19.59 -0.76 9.49
C ARG A 55 -19.34 0.19 8.33
N SER A 56 -18.41 1.11 8.53
CA SER A 56 -17.78 1.82 7.45
C SER A 56 -17.29 0.73 6.50
N ASN A 57 -17.74 0.77 5.25
CA ASN A 57 -17.35 -0.22 4.24
C ASN A 57 -16.05 0.26 3.60
N GLN A 58 -14.99 0.43 4.41
CA GLN A 58 -13.67 0.71 3.86
C GLN A 58 -13.27 -0.45 2.97
N THR A 59 -12.71 -0.14 1.82
CA THR A 59 -12.23 -1.13 0.85
C THR A 59 -10.77 -0.88 0.52
N ILE A 60 -9.96 -1.93 0.49
CA ILE A 60 -8.62 -1.94 -0.08
C ILE A 60 -8.75 -2.32 -1.55
N LEU A 61 -8.30 -1.42 -2.44
CA LEU A 61 -8.27 -1.63 -3.87
C LEU A 61 -6.84 -1.95 -4.30
N VAL A 62 -6.65 -3.10 -4.94
CA VAL A 62 -5.39 -3.43 -5.61
C VAL A 62 -5.51 -3.01 -7.08
N GLY A 63 -4.58 -2.17 -7.55
CA GLY A 63 -4.58 -1.67 -8.91
C GLY A 63 -4.27 -2.74 -9.97
N ASP A 64 -4.63 -2.43 -11.21
CA ASP A 64 -4.25 -3.24 -12.37
C ASP A 64 -2.89 -2.80 -12.94
N ALA A 65 -2.18 -3.73 -13.58
CA ALA A 65 -0.96 -3.42 -14.32
C ALA A 65 -0.84 -4.21 -15.62
N THR A 66 -0.19 -3.60 -16.60
CA THR A 66 0.18 -4.25 -17.87
C THR A 66 1.68 -4.19 -18.07
N THR A 67 2.31 -5.29 -18.45
CA THR A 67 3.75 -5.37 -18.72
C THR A 67 4.06 -6.34 -19.87
N THR A 68 5.33 -6.51 -20.19
CA THR A 68 5.84 -7.53 -21.12
C THR A 68 6.87 -8.43 -20.40
N PRO A 69 7.18 -9.61 -20.97
CA PRO A 69 8.19 -10.51 -20.43
C PRO A 69 9.52 -9.83 -20.14
N GLY A 70 10.03 -10.01 -18.92
CA GLY A 70 11.27 -9.42 -18.44
C GLY A 70 11.21 -7.93 -18.08
N GLN A 71 10.03 -7.29 -18.16
CA GLN A 71 9.84 -5.89 -17.76
C GLN A 71 9.10 -5.77 -16.43
N GLY A 72 9.43 -4.71 -15.69
CA GLY A 72 8.79 -4.37 -14.43
C GLY A 72 7.52 -3.54 -14.63
N ALA A 73 6.56 -3.68 -13.72
CA ALA A 73 5.42 -2.80 -13.56
C ALA A 73 5.16 -2.52 -12.08
N SER A 74 4.45 -1.44 -11.80
CA SER A 74 4.10 -1.03 -10.44
C SER A 74 2.58 -1.10 -10.27
N VAL A 75 2.14 -1.59 -9.12
CA VAL A 75 0.73 -1.75 -8.74
C VAL A 75 0.49 -1.03 -7.43
N ASP A 76 -0.40 -0.05 -7.43
CA ASP A 76 -0.76 0.66 -6.20
C ASP A 76 -1.83 -0.10 -5.42
N VAL A 77 -1.69 -0.11 -4.10
CA VAL A 77 -2.69 -0.66 -3.16
C VAL A 77 -3.24 0.51 -2.36
N VAL A 78 -4.55 0.73 -2.42
CA VAL A 78 -5.19 1.97 -1.96
C VAL A 78 -6.31 1.66 -0.97
N LEU A 79 -6.33 2.36 0.17
CA LEU A 79 -7.49 2.42 1.05
C LEU A 79 -8.43 3.53 0.57
N THR A 80 -9.66 3.16 0.24
CA THR A 80 -10.68 4.08 -0.30
C THR A 80 -11.02 5.25 0.63
N ASP A 81 -11.16 4.98 1.92
CA ASP A 81 -11.59 5.97 2.92
C ASP A 81 -10.96 5.67 4.28
N ALA A 82 -10.51 6.72 4.98
CA ALA A 82 -10.00 6.70 6.35
C ALA A 82 -10.82 7.66 7.25
N PRO A 83 -12.09 7.35 7.56
CA PRO A 83 -12.98 8.26 8.28
C PRO A 83 -12.48 8.66 9.67
N ASP A 84 -11.73 7.76 10.33
CA ASP A 84 -11.12 7.96 11.65
C ASP A 84 -9.58 8.05 11.57
N GLY A 85 -9.04 8.28 10.36
CA GLY A 85 -7.60 8.32 10.07
C GLY A 85 -6.96 6.94 9.97
N LEU A 86 -5.64 6.91 9.82
CA LEU A 86 -4.86 5.67 9.71
C LEU A 86 -3.53 5.80 10.46
N ALA A 87 -3.41 5.13 11.60
CA ALA A 87 -2.17 5.07 12.37
C ALA A 87 -1.15 4.08 11.79
N GLY A 88 -1.63 2.99 11.18
CA GLY A 88 -0.74 1.98 10.61
C GLY A 88 -1.45 0.74 10.10
N TYR A 89 -0.67 -0.12 9.46
CA TYR A 89 -1.18 -1.35 8.85
C TYR A 89 -0.15 -2.47 8.75
N GLU A 90 -0.66 -3.70 8.62
CA GLU A 90 0.02 -4.91 8.17
C GLU A 90 -0.82 -5.51 7.03
N LEU A 91 -0.23 -5.65 5.84
CA LEU A 91 -0.88 -6.25 4.66
C LEU A 91 -0.09 -7.45 4.18
N THR A 92 -0.80 -8.49 3.78
CA THR A 92 -0.25 -9.62 3.03
C THR A 92 -0.98 -9.73 1.69
N LEU A 93 -0.23 -9.61 0.60
CA LEU A 93 -0.73 -9.82 -0.75
C LEU A 93 -0.20 -11.12 -1.32
N THR A 94 -1.00 -11.76 -2.17
CA THR A 94 -0.67 -13.01 -2.84
C THR A 94 -0.97 -12.89 -4.32
N LEU A 95 0.01 -13.25 -5.13
CA LEU A 95 -0.16 -13.36 -6.57
C LEU A 95 -0.70 -14.77 -6.86
N GLU A 96 -1.69 -14.91 -7.74
CA GLU A 96 -2.29 -16.20 -8.14
C GLU A 96 -1.64 -16.82 -9.38
N GLY A 97 -1.48 -18.14 -9.44
CA GLY A 97 -0.94 -18.83 -10.63
C GLY A 97 0.56 -18.64 -10.90
N ASP A 98 1.27 -19.74 -11.13
CA ASP A 98 2.72 -19.72 -11.31
C ASP A 98 3.13 -19.26 -12.72
N GLY A 99 4.34 -18.69 -12.84
CA GLY A 99 5.00 -18.45 -14.13
C GLY A 99 4.64 -17.15 -14.86
N VAL A 100 3.50 -16.52 -14.58
CA VAL A 100 3.10 -15.27 -15.29
C VAL A 100 3.87 -14.04 -14.80
N ALA A 101 3.93 -13.81 -13.49
CA ALA A 101 4.65 -12.69 -12.89
C ALA A 101 5.24 -13.05 -11.52
N SER A 102 6.17 -12.25 -11.01
CA SER A 102 6.68 -12.33 -9.64
C SER A 102 6.77 -10.96 -8.99
N ILE A 103 6.56 -10.92 -7.68
CA ILE A 103 6.76 -9.74 -6.85
C ILE A 103 8.25 -9.60 -6.56
N GLN A 104 8.81 -8.42 -6.86
CA GLN A 104 10.22 -8.11 -6.69
C GLN A 104 10.48 -7.26 -5.45
N GLY A 105 9.51 -6.46 -5.03
CA GLY A 105 9.65 -5.55 -3.91
C GLY A 105 8.45 -4.62 -3.77
N VAL A 106 8.63 -3.59 -2.94
CA VAL A 106 7.65 -2.53 -2.73
C VAL A 106 8.34 -1.19 -2.54
N SER A 107 7.57 -0.14 -2.76
CA SER A 107 7.87 1.22 -2.34
C SER A 107 6.76 1.69 -1.40
N TYR A 108 7.14 2.35 -0.31
CA TYR A 108 6.20 2.96 0.64
C TYR A 108 6.05 4.46 0.34
N PRO A 109 4.82 5.01 0.42
CA PRO A 109 4.59 6.45 0.42
C PRO A 109 5.36 7.14 1.55
N SER A 110 5.68 8.43 1.34
CA SER A 110 6.48 9.22 2.30
C SER A 110 5.74 9.51 3.61
N GLU A 111 4.42 9.45 3.57
CA GLU A 111 3.48 9.66 4.68
C GLU A 111 3.71 8.63 5.81
N PHE A 112 4.25 7.46 5.48
CA PHE A 112 4.58 6.44 6.48
C PHE A 112 6.02 6.62 6.98
N GLY A 113 6.19 7.39 8.06
CA GLY A 113 7.50 7.64 8.68
C GLY A 113 8.16 6.42 9.34
N LEU A 114 7.45 5.29 9.49
CA LEU A 114 8.01 4.02 9.96
C LEU A 114 7.54 2.84 9.11
N THR A 115 8.47 2.09 8.53
CA THR A 115 8.17 0.96 7.63
C THR A 115 9.00 -0.28 7.99
N SER A 116 8.44 -1.47 7.81
CA SER A 116 9.20 -2.72 7.86
C SER A 116 9.86 -3.02 6.52
N ASN A 117 10.94 -3.81 6.54
CA ASN A 117 11.50 -4.35 5.31
C ASN A 117 10.52 -5.41 4.77
N PRO A 118 10.09 -5.34 3.50
CA PRO A 118 9.11 -6.29 2.96
C PRO A 118 9.62 -7.72 3.09
N VAL A 119 8.71 -8.63 3.44
CA VAL A 119 8.98 -10.07 3.49
C VAL A 119 8.39 -10.71 2.24
N VAL A 120 9.24 -10.96 1.25
CA VAL A 120 8.84 -11.63 0.01
C VAL A 120 8.85 -13.14 0.23
N GLY A 121 7.74 -13.78 -0.10
CA GLY A 121 7.57 -15.23 -0.05
C GLY A 121 8.36 -15.97 -1.14
N PRO A 122 8.28 -17.32 -1.13
CA PRO A 122 8.96 -18.14 -2.13
C PRO A 122 8.52 -17.76 -3.54
N GLU A 123 9.48 -17.76 -4.48
CA GLU A 123 9.25 -17.45 -5.90
C GLU A 123 8.58 -16.08 -6.17
N GLY A 124 8.60 -15.15 -5.20
CA GLY A 124 7.94 -13.85 -5.35
C GLY A 124 6.41 -13.94 -5.41
N ARG A 125 5.80 -14.94 -4.76
CA ARG A 125 4.35 -15.21 -4.86
C ARG A 125 3.51 -14.59 -3.75
N SER A 126 4.13 -14.16 -2.67
CA SER A 126 3.46 -13.43 -1.61
C SER A 126 4.37 -12.33 -1.09
N ILE A 127 3.78 -11.32 -0.49
CA ILE A 127 4.53 -10.26 0.16
C ILE A 127 3.78 -9.77 1.40
N THR A 128 4.52 -9.60 2.49
CA THR A 128 4.01 -8.97 3.71
C THR A 128 4.73 -7.65 3.92
N VAL A 129 3.94 -6.62 4.20
CA VAL A 129 4.39 -5.24 4.41
C VAL A 129 3.73 -4.67 5.65
N GLU A 130 4.47 -3.81 6.35
CA GLU A 130 3.97 -3.11 7.54
C GLU A 130 4.47 -1.66 7.48
N ALA A 131 3.57 -0.73 7.81
CA ALA A 131 3.93 0.68 7.92
C ALA A 131 3.06 1.39 8.97
N ALA A 132 3.57 2.50 9.50
CA ALA A 132 2.87 3.35 10.45
C ALA A 132 3.05 4.82 10.09
N ASP A 133 1.95 5.55 10.19
CA ASP A 133 1.93 7.00 10.11
C ASP A 133 2.26 7.55 11.50
N VAL A 134 3.56 7.82 11.71
CA VAL A 134 4.06 8.33 12.98
C VAL A 134 4.02 9.86 13.05
N GLU A 135 3.76 10.53 11.93
CA GLU A 135 3.73 11.98 11.80
C GLU A 135 2.30 12.55 11.75
N ASP A 136 1.28 11.68 11.76
CA ASP A 136 -0.15 12.03 11.72
C ASP A 136 -0.48 12.78 10.41
N GLU A 137 0.08 12.30 9.29
CA GLU A 137 -0.15 12.85 7.95
C GLU A 137 -1.47 12.35 7.32
N ILE A 138 -1.95 11.16 7.68
CA ILE A 138 -3.17 10.54 7.18
C ILE A 138 -4.26 10.67 8.25
N VAL A 139 -5.06 11.72 8.12
CA VAL A 139 -5.99 12.14 9.17
C VAL A 139 -7.44 11.72 8.89
N ALA A 140 -8.28 11.79 9.92
CA ALA A 140 -9.71 11.55 9.82
C ALA A 140 -10.38 12.30 8.65
N GLY A 141 -10.96 11.51 7.74
CA GLY A 141 -11.68 11.99 6.55
C GLY A 141 -10.87 11.90 5.25
N ASP A 142 -9.61 11.50 5.31
CA ASP A 142 -8.79 11.26 4.11
C ASP A 142 -9.35 10.10 3.27
N ARG A 143 -9.07 10.15 1.97
CA ARG A 143 -9.61 9.24 0.96
C ARG A 143 -8.53 8.90 -0.04
N ASP A 144 -8.70 7.77 -0.72
CA ASP A 144 -7.76 7.28 -1.75
C ASP A 144 -6.31 7.24 -1.22
N VAL A 145 -6.14 6.77 0.02
CA VAL A 145 -4.85 6.69 0.71
C VAL A 145 -4.06 5.55 0.10
N THR A 146 -2.98 5.86 -0.61
CA THR A 146 -2.07 4.83 -1.10
C THR A 146 -1.37 4.22 0.11
N LEU A 147 -1.50 2.92 0.29
CA LEU A 147 -0.84 2.19 1.37
C LEU A 147 0.57 1.79 0.92
N VAL A 148 0.68 1.15 -0.24
CA VAL A 148 1.95 0.65 -0.76
C VAL A 148 1.89 0.54 -2.28
N THR A 149 3.05 0.71 -2.94
CA THR A 149 3.23 0.38 -4.35
C THR A 149 4.03 -0.90 -4.47
N ILE A 150 3.47 -1.93 -5.11
CA ILE A 150 4.10 -3.23 -5.34
C ILE A 150 4.83 -3.22 -6.68
N ASP A 151 6.10 -3.62 -6.67
CA ASP A 151 6.89 -3.79 -7.89
C ASP A 151 6.85 -5.25 -8.34
N VAL A 152 6.34 -5.47 -9.55
CA VAL A 152 6.21 -6.79 -10.17
C VAL A 152 7.06 -6.90 -11.42
N THR A 153 7.46 -8.12 -11.79
CA THR A 153 8.10 -8.42 -13.08
C THR A 153 7.29 -9.45 -13.82
N GLY A 154 6.97 -9.19 -15.09
CA GLY A 154 6.33 -10.16 -15.98
C GLY A 154 7.33 -11.19 -16.49
N HIS A 155 6.91 -12.44 -16.64
CA HIS A 155 7.74 -13.56 -17.09
C HIS A 155 7.16 -14.24 -18.32
N GLU A 156 5.95 -14.79 -18.22
CA GLU A 156 5.25 -15.47 -19.31
C GLU A 156 4.00 -14.70 -19.72
N PRO A 157 3.63 -14.65 -21.01
CA PRO A 157 2.40 -14.02 -21.45
C PRO A 157 1.16 -14.65 -20.80
N GLY A 158 0.25 -13.83 -20.31
CA GLY A 158 -0.94 -14.27 -19.60
C GLY A 158 -1.50 -13.22 -18.65
N GLU A 159 -2.49 -13.61 -17.86
CA GLU A 159 -3.08 -12.77 -16.81
C GLU A 159 -2.99 -13.49 -15.46
N THR A 160 -2.75 -12.73 -14.40
CA THR A 160 -2.67 -13.23 -13.02
C THR A 160 -3.30 -12.20 -12.06
N SER A 161 -4.00 -12.67 -11.05
CA SER A 161 -4.63 -11.83 -10.02
C SER A 161 -3.65 -11.57 -8.88
N LEU A 162 -3.62 -10.33 -8.38
CA LEU A 162 -2.97 -9.96 -7.13
C LEU A 162 -4.05 -9.65 -6.09
N SER A 163 -4.11 -10.48 -5.04
CA SER A 163 -5.20 -10.45 -4.05
C SER A 163 -4.68 -10.14 -2.66
N VAL A 164 -5.51 -9.51 -1.83
CA VAL A 164 -5.22 -9.31 -0.40
C VAL A 164 -5.63 -10.56 0.37
N THR A 165 -4.69 -11.22 1.04
CA THR A 165 -4.97 -12.44 1.82
C THR A 165 -4.90 -12.22 3.33
N GLY A 166 -4.40 -11.06 3.76
CA GLY A 166 -4.46 -10.61 5.14
C GLY A 166 -4.34 -9.10 5.25
N ALA A 167 -5.20 -8.50 6.07
CA ALA A 167 -5.17 -7.07 6.35
C ALA A 167 -5.45 -6.82 7.84
N ARG A 168 -4.59 -6.02 8.46
CA ARG A 168 -4.81 -5.43 9.79
C ARG A 168 -4.49 -3.95 9.67
N LEU A 169 -5.46 -3.10 9.95
CA LEU A 169 -5.32 -1.65 9.91
C LEU A 169 -5.81 -1.09 11.24
N ASP A 170 -5.15 -0.05 11.74
CA ASP A 170 -5.49 0.64 12.97
C ASP A 170 -5.70 2.13 12.66
N ALA A 171 -6.80 2.71 13.15
CA ALA A 171 -7.11 4.14 13.06
C ALA A 171 -6.27 4.95 14.06
N ASP A 172 -6.29 6.29 13.96
CA ASP A 172 -5.50 7.20 14.83
C ASP A 172 -5.80 7.01 16.32
N GLY A 173 -7.02 6.57 16.65
CA GLY A 173 -7.45 6.23 18.01
C GLY A 173 -6.95 4.87 18.52
N GLY A 174 -6.32 4.07 17.66
CA GLY A 174 -5.91 2.69 17.92
C GLY A 174 -7.02 1.66 17.79
N ASP A 175 -8.19 2.05 17.28
CA ASP A 175 -9.28 1.14 16.96
C ASP A 175 -8.98 0.40 15.64
N ALA A 176 -9.28 -0.89 15.59
CA ALA A 176 -9.09 -1.68 14.37
C ALA A 176 -10.10 -1.27 13.28
N ILE A 177 -9.64 -1.18 12.03
CA ILE A 177 -10.45 -0.89 10.86
C ILE A 177 -10.87 -2.21 10.19
N ASP A 178 -12.19 -2.40 10.01
CA ASP A 178 -12.77 -3.53 9.26
C ASP A 178 -12.80 -3.14 7.78
N VAL A 179 -12.11 -3.91 6.93
CA VAL A 179 -11.97 -3.62 5.50
C VAL A 179 -12.46 -4.79 4.66
N SER A 180 -13.04 -4.47 3.50
CA SER A 180 -13.17 -5.42 2.38
C SER A 180 -12.01 -5.22 1.40
N ASP A 181 -11.81 -6.16 0.49
CA ASP A 181 -10.76 -6.13 -0.52
C ASP A 181 -11.32 -6.33 -1.94
N GLU A 182 -10.67 -5.68 -2.90
CA GLU A 182 -10.87 -5.88 -4.34
C GLU A 182 -9.50 -6.15 -5.00
N ASP A 183 -9.44 -7.29 -5.70
CA ASP A 183 -8.22 -7.79 -6.32
C ASP A 183 -7.87 -7.04 -7.61
N GLY A 184 -6.57 -6.93 -7.88
CA GLY A 184 -6.03 -6.34 -9.10
C GLY A 184 -5.63 -7.39 -10.12
N THR A 185 -5.60 -7.02 -11.39
CA THR A 185 -5.17 -7.88 -12.49
C THR A 185 -3.83 -7.42 -13.06
N ILE A 186 -2.90 -8.36 -13.21
CA ILE A 186 -1.63 -8.14 -13.89
C ILE A 186 -1.65 -8.89 -15.22
N ALA A 187 -1.63 -8.14 -16.31
CA ALA A 187 -1.57 -8.68 -17.67
C ALA A 187 -0.15 -8.57 -18.23
N VAL A 188 0.41 -9.70 -18.65
CA VAL A 188 1.69 -9.78 -19.35
C VAL A 188 1.40 -10.04 -20.82
N GLY A 189 1.69 -9.03 -21.65
CA GLY A 189 1.53 -9.14 -23.10
C GLY A 189 2.45 -10.20 -23.70
N GLY A 190 2.03 -10.81 -24.80
CA GLY A 190 2.98 -11.51 -25.66
C GLY A 190 3.98 -10.52 -26.23
N GLU A 191 5.15 -11.00 -26.63
CA GLU A 191 5.82 -10.35 -27.75
C GLU A 191 4.79 -10.39 -28.88
N ASP A 192 4.16 -9.25 -29.18
CA ASP A 192 3.62 -9.06 -30.50
C ASP A 192 4.76 -9.48 -31.40
N ALA A 193 4.58 -10.60 -32.11
CA ALA A 193 5.40 -10.93 -33.24
C ALA A 193 5.51 -9.61 -33.99
N ASP A 194 6.72 -9.04 -33.93
CA ASP A 194 7.32 -8.29 -34.99
C ASP A 194 6.45 -8.39 -36.23
N GLY A 195 5.97 -7.25 -36.70
CA GLY A 195 5.36 -7.12 -38.01
C GLY A 195 6.36 -7.58 -39.07
N GLU A 196 6.53 -8.90 -39.16
CA GLU A 196 7.23 -9.66 -40.15
C GLU A 196 6.23 -9.72 -41.29
N LEU A 197 6.25 -8.65 -42.07
CA LEU A 197 5.82 -8.71 -43.45
C LEU A 197 6.85 -9.55 -44.22
N ASP A 198 6.97 -10.85 -43.92
CA ASP A 198 7.67 -11.79 -44.78
C ASP A 198 6.73 -12.18 -45.92
N ASP A 199 6.85 -11.39 -46.97
CA ASP A 199 6.81 -11.77 -48.38
C ASP A 199 6.32 -13.20 -48.70
N ARG A 200 5.14 -13.31 -49.31
CA ARG A 200 4.85 -14.41 -50.24
C ARG A 200 4.18 -13.94 -51.53
N ASP A 201 4.98 -14.00 -52.58
CA ASP A 201 4.63 -14.43 -53.93
C ASP A 201 3.41 -13.80 -54.61
N THR A 202 3.61 -12.60 -55.16
CA THR A 202 2.85 -12.16 -56.35
C THR A 202 3.52 -12.77 -57.60
N PRO A 203 2.81 -13.56 -58.43
CA PRO A 203 3.38 -14.05 -59.68
C PRO A 203 3.45 -12.92 -60.71
N ALA A 204 4.68 -12.60 -61.14
CA ALA A 204 5.07 -11.93 -62.38
C ALA A 204 4.09 -10.88 -62.95
N GLU A 205 4.23 -9.63 -62.53
CA GLU A 205 3.76 -8.49 -63.33
C GLU A 205 4.90 -7.99 -64.22
N SER A 206 4.67 -8.08 -65.52
CA SER A 206 5.47 -7.41 -66.54
C SER A 206 5.25 -5.90 -66.42
N GLU A 207 6.33 -5.21 -66.08
CA GLU A 207 6.70 -3.85 -66.52
C GLU A 207 5.56 -2.87 -66.83
N LEU A 208 5.28 -1.93 -65.91
CA LEU A 208 5.01 -0.53 -66.26
C LEU A 208 5.64 0.42 -65.21
N PRO A 209 6.51 1.37 -65.62
CA PRO A 209 7.15 2.30 -64.69
C PRO A 209 6.28 3.55 -64.46
N GLY A 210 6.15 3.96 -63.20
CA GLY A 210 5.85 5.34 -62.85
C GLY A 210 4.83 5.51 -61.72
N PHE A 211 5.28 6.24 -60.69
CA PHE A 211 4.54 6.84 -59.58
C PHE A 211 4.38 5.96 -58.32
N GLY A 212 5.06 6.40 -57.26
CA GLY A 212 5.18 5.73 -55.97
C GLY A 212 3.97 5.88 -55.04
N PRO A 213 4.06 5.31 -53.82
CA PRO A 213 2.91 4.98 -52.99
C PRO A 213 2.48 6.12 -52.07
N ILE A 214 1.16 6.27 -51.91
CA ILE A 214 0.55 6.93 -50.74
C ILE A 214 -0.05 5.82 -49.89
N ALA A 215 0.59 5.52 -48.75
CA ALA A 215 0.03 4.65 -47.74
C ALA A 215 -1.02 5.43 -46.93
N ALA A 216 -2.24 4.91 -46.86
CA ALA A 216 -3.26 5.36 -45.91
C ALA A 216 -3.62 4.18 -45.00
N LEU A 217 -3.07 4.22 -43.78
CA LEU A 217 -3.45 3.37 -42.65
C LEU A 217 -4.76 3.92 -42.06
N THR A 218 -5.79 3.07 -41.97
CA THR A 218 -6.95 3.32 -41.09
C THR A 218 -6.82 2.40 -39.88
N ALA A 219 -6.19 2.90 -38.81
CA ALA A 219 -6.37 2.37 -37.47
C ALA A 219 -7.47 3.20 -36.77
N LEU A 220 -8.58 2.55 -36.44
CA LEU A 220 -9.63 3.09 -35.58
C LEU A 220 -9.12 3.07 -34.14
N GLY A 221 -8.53 4.18 -33.70
CA GLY A 221 -8.27 4.46 -32.28
C GLY A 221 -9.55 4.98 -31.61
N TRP A 222 -9.95 4.31 -30.52
CA TRP A 222 -10.90 4.85 -29.55
C TRP A 222 -10.15 5.59 -28.43
N ALA A 223 -10.84 6.55 -27.83
CA ALA A 223 -10.28 7.77 -27.27
C ALA A 223 -10.33 7.87 -25.73
N GLY A 224 -9.53 8.81 -25.20
CA GLY A 224 -9.61 9.39 -23.85
C GLY A 224 -8.72 8.64 -22.87
N TRP A 225 -7.97 9.23 -21.95
CA TRP A 225 -8.24 10.43 -21.16
C TRP A 225 -6.99 11.32 -20.99
N ARG A 226 -7.22 12.53 -20.47
CA ARG A 226 -6.41 13.76 -20.56
C ARG A 226 -5.05 13.69 -19.86
N ARG A 227 -4.03 14.26 -20.50
CA ARG A 227 -2.85 14.82 -19.83
C ARG A 227 -3.10 16.28 -19.45
N TYR A 228 -2.70 16.61 -18.23
CA TYR A 228 -2.54 17.97 -17.72
C TYR A 228 -1.46 18.71 -18.53
N ASP A 229 -1.80 19.93 -18.97
CA ASP A 229 -0.88 20.89 -19.59
C ASP A 229 -0.16 21.64 -18.47
N GLY A 230 1.08 21.21 -18.19
CA GLY A 230 2.02 21.90 -17.33
C GLY A 230 2.95 22.76 -18.19
N THR A 231 2.67 24.06 -18.23
CA THR A 231 3.42 25.07 -18.98
C THR A 231 4.86 25.20 -18.46
N ALA A 232 5.84 24.89 -19.31
CA ALA A 232 7.22 25.36 -19.13
C ALA A 232 7.77 25.88 -20.48
N THR A 233 7.68 27.20 -20.65
CA THR A 233 8.35 27.99 -21.67
C THR A 233 9.88 27.86 -21.55
N GLU A 234 10.52 27.25 -22.54
CA GLU A 234 11.94 27.45 -22.84
C GLU A 234 12.16 28.80 -23.54
N PRO A 235 13.31 29.46 -23.29
CA PRO A 235 13.94 30.25 -24.33
C PRO A 235 15.33 29.69 -24.73
N ILE A 236 15.36 29.21 -25.97
CA ILE A 236 16.38 29.35 -27.02
C ILE A 236 17.74 30.01 -26.68
N GLY A 237 18.81 29.29 -27.05
CA GLY A 237 20.15 29.80 -27.37
C GLY A 237 21.18 28.66 -27.30
N GLY A 238 21.85 28.19 -28.36
CA GLY A 238 22.21 28.79 -29.63
C GLY A 238 23.70 29.13 -29.65
N SER A 239 24.59 28.15 -29.94
CA SER A 239 25.82 28.36 -30.73
C SER A 239 26.69 27.10 -30.86
N SER A 240 26.98 26.77 -32.11
CA SER A 240 28.00 25.83 -32.58
C SER A 240 29.43 26.34 -32.33
N VAL A 241 30.40 25.42 -32.17
CA VAL A 241 31.63 25.35 -33.00
C VAL A 241 32.34 23.97 -32.81
N PRO A 242 33.28 23.54 -33.70
CA PRO A 242 33.30 22.17 -34.23
C PRO A 242 34.62 21.39 -34.00
N GLY A 243 34.55 20.09 -34.23
CA GLY A 243 35.56 19.24 -34.88
C GLY A 243 37.01 19.23 -34.35
N SER A 244 37.44 18.06 -33.86
CA SER A 244 38.39 17.24 -34.63
C SER A 244 38.62 15.84 -34.02
N PRO A 245 39.04 14.87 -34.85
CA PRO A 245 38.96 13.43 -34.59
C PRO A 245 40.33 12.80 -34.29
N PHE A 246 40.41 11.73 -33.49
CA PHE A 246 41.45 10.69 -33.57
C PHE A 246 40.97 9.48 -32.72
N ARG A 247 40.46 8.41 -33.33
CA ARG A 247 41.15 7.23 -33.89
C ARG A 247 41.82 6.34 -32.80
N SER A 248 41.10 5.26 -32.49
CA SER A 248 41.54 3.87 -32.27
C SER A 248 42.71 3.58 -31.33
N HIS A 249 42.45 2.80 -30.27
CA HIS A 249 43.29 1.63 -29.97
C HIS A 249 42.48 0.50 -29.33
N VAL A 250 42.34 -0.56 -30.11
CA VAL A 250 42.05 -1.93 -29.68
C VAL A 250 43.30 -2.51 -29.03
N ALA A 251 43.16 -3.16 -27.88
CA ALA A 251 43.91 -4.37 -27.53
C ALA A 251 43.21 -5.14 -26.37
N PRO A 252 43.11 -6.48 -26.46
CA PRO A 252 42.44 -7.34 -25.48
C PRO A 252 43.43 -7.91 -24.44
N GLY A 253 42.94 -8.26 -23.25
CA GLY A 253 43.79 -8.74 -22.15
C GLY A 253 43.12 -9.63 -21.11
N ARG A 254 43.06 -10.94 -21.42
CA ARG A 254 43.32 -12.09 -20.53
C ARG A 254 42.43 -12.32 -19.29
N SER A 255 41.48 -13.24 -19.48
CA SER A 255 41.20 -14.43 -18.66
C SER A 255 41.97 -14.61 -17.34
N LYS A 256 41.22 -14.73 -16.23
CA LYS A 256 41.71 -15.35 -14.99
C LYS A 256 40.68 -16.36 -14.47
N THR A 257 40.92 -17.63 -14.81
CA THR A 257 40.25 -18.80 -14.26
C THR A 257 40.67 -19.01 -12.79
N PRO A 258 39.75 -19.33 -11.87
CA PRO A 258 40.12 -19.82 -10.54
C PRO A 258 40.62 -21.27 -10.60
N GLN A 259 41.74 -21.51 -9.94
CA GLN A 259 42.43 -22.79 -9.78
C GLN A 259 41.69 -23.66 -8.74
N PRO A 260 41.45 -24.96 -8.99
CA PRO A 260 40.92 -25.87 -7.97
C PRO A 260 42.02 -26.29 -6.99
N ALA A 261 41.70 -26.24 -5.70
CA ALA A 261 42.57 -26.75 -4.64
C ALA A 261 42.49 -28.27 -4.60
N ASP A 262 43.63 -28.89 -4.89
CA ASP A 262 43.97 -30.27 -4.55
C ASP A 262 44.17 -30.37 -3.03
N ARG A 263 43.38 -31.22 -2.36
CA ARG A 263 43.75 -31.79 -1.06
C ARG A 263 43.36 -33.27 -1.05
N THR A 264 44.36 -34.06 -1.40
CA THR A 264 44.59 -35.46 -1.04
C THR A 264 44.30 -35.75 0.44
N GLU A 265 43.46 -36.76 0.72
CA GLU A 265 43.62 -37.72 1.83
C GLU A 265 42.65 -38.89 1.56
N ARG A 266 43.15 -39.99 0.96
CA ARG A 266 43.77 -41.17 1.59
C ARG A 266 42.71 -42.07 2.24
N GLY A 267 42.40 -43.16 1.54
CA GLY A 267 41.61 -44.26 2.09
C GLY A 267 42.33 -44.95 3.25
N ASP A 268 41.52 -45.46 4.18
CA ASP A 268 41.90 -46.54 5.07
C ASP A 268 40.79 -47.58 5.02
N GLU A 269 41.08 -48.64 4.25
CA GLU A 269 40.45 -49.94 4.37
C GLU A 269 41.14 -50.65 5.53
N SER A 270 40.41 -51.04 6.59
CA SER A 270 40.83 -52.12 7.49
C SER A 270 39.68 -52.64 8.35
N ARG A 271 39.22 -53.85 8.00
CA ARG A 271 38.62 -54.91 8.83
C ARG A 271 37.27 -54.69 9.54
#